data_AF-Q8IED6-F1
#
_entry.id   AF-Q8IED6-F1
#
_cell.length_a   1.000
_cell.length_b   1.000
_cell.length_c   1.000
_cell.angle_alpha   90.00
_cell.angle_beta   90.00
_cell.angle_gamma   90.00
#
_symmetry.space_group_name_H-M   'P 1'
#
loop_
_entity.id
_entity.type
_entity.pdbx_description
1 polymer ?
#
loop_
_entity_poly.entity_id
_entity_poly.type
_entity_poly.pdbx_seq_one_letter_code
_entity_poly.pdbx_strand_id
1 'polypeptide(L)'
;MTSMKCLSTRVAAFILYLIPIIYSVLVLIFGFIEYKQKRTCNLLIICSLYAVIILLICLVGCLGVIKENATFIRSTIILLIVNNIIMTMLITFLLIDVLHSPHVVTLHKASKFLQFMVQDKKVGLLFCSSIYSLIFFSFCFMWTIGDYLAQLDARLCLEDLRQSHDSLQNKRKKNKHLSLGTNDEKEYLIKV
;
A
#
# COMPACT_ATOMS: atom_id res chain seq x y z
N MET A 1 4.62 19.12 -18.33
CA MET A 1 5.42 18.21 -17.46
C MET A 1 4.60 17.46 -16.40
N THR A 2 3.52 18.02 -15.83
CA THR A 2 2.70 17.36 -14.80
C THR A 2 2.00 16.08 -15.27
N SER A 3 1.47 16.06 -16.50
CA SER A 3 0.77 14.89 -17.07
C SER A 3 1.67 13.65 -17.20
N MET A 4 2.92 13.81 -17.68
CA MET A 4 3.87 12.69 -17.77
C MET A 4 4.26 12.13 -16.40
N LYS A 5 4.46 12.99 -15.39
CA LYS A 5 4.73 12.53 -14.01
C LYS A 5 3.55 11.74 -13.45
N CYS A 6 2.32 12.21 -13.67
CA CYS A 6 1.11 11.50 -13.25
C CYS A 6 0.94 10.14 -13.98
N LEU A 7 1.26 10.08 -15.28
CA LEU A 7 1.24 8.80 -16.01
C LEU A 7 2.30 7.82 -15.47
N SER A 8 3.52 8.31 -15.21
CA SER A 8 4.60 7.49 -14.67
C SER A 8 4.27 6.94 -13.28
N THR A 9 3.64 7.73 -12.40
CA THR A 9 3.22 7.28 -11.07
C THR A 9 2.06 6.28 -11.14
N ARG A 10 1.11 6.46 -12.08
CA ARG A 10 0.05 5.48 -12.33
C ARG A 10 0.60 4.13 -12.78
N VAL A 11 1.59 4.12 -13.69
CA VAL A 11 2.24 2.89 -14.15
C VAL A 11 3.02 2.23 -13.01
N ALA A 12 3.81 3.01 -12.25
CA ALA A 12 4.54 2.50 -11.09
C ALA A 12 3.60 1.89 -10.03
N ALA A 13 2.45 2.53 -9.78
CA ALA A 13 1.43 2.01 -8.89
C ALA A 13 0.86 0.68 -9.40
N PHE A 14 0.51 0.60 -10.68
CA PHE A 14 -0.04 -0.62 -11.26
C PHE A 14 0.95 -1.79 -11.15
N ILE A 15 2.23 -1.55 -11.42
CA ILE A 15 3.28 -2.57 -11.24
C ILE A 15 3.42 -2.95 -9.77
N LEU A 16 3.41 -1.97 -8.85
CA LEU A 16 3.50 -2.22 -7.42
C LEU A 16 2.38 -3.14 -6.93
N TYR A 17 1.14 -2.89 -7.36
CA TYR A 17 -0.03 -3.68 -6.94
C TYR A 17 -0.13 -5.05 -7.64
N LEU A 18 0.52 -5.23 -8.80
CA LEU A 18 0.62 -6.53 -9.44
C LEU A 18 1.49 -7.52 -8.64
N ILE A 19 2.55 -7.05 -7.99
CA ILE A 19 3.49 -7.91 -7.25
C ILE A 19 2.79 -8.68 -6.10
N PRO A 20 2.04 -8.03 -5.18
CA PRO A 20 1.25 -8.70 -4.16
C PRO A 20 0.21 -9.67 -4.72
N ILE A 21 -0.40 -9.37 -5.88
CA ILE A 21 -1.35 -10.27 -6.54
C ILE A 21 -0.64 -11.56 -6.96
N ILE A 22 0.57 -11.46 -7.53
CA ILE A 22 1.38 -12.64 -7.88
C ILE A 22 1.65 -13.49 -6.62
N TYR A 23 2.04 -12.88 -5.50
CA TYR A 23 2.22 -13.62 -4.24
C TYR A 23 0.94 -14.26 -3.74
N SER A 24 -0.17 -13.53 -3.80
CA SER A 24 -1.49 -14.02 -3.42
C SER A 24 -1.88 -15.25 -4.22
N VAL A 25 -1.62 -15.26 -5.53
CA VAL A 25 -1.87 -16.42 -6.39
C VAL A 25 -0.98 -17.60 -6.00
N LEU A 26 0.32 -17.37 -5.72
CA LEU A 26 1.22 -18.42 -5.26
C LEU A 26 0.79 -19.04 -3.92
N VAL A 27 0.38 -18.21 -2.95
CA VAL A 27 -0.14 -18.66 -1.64
C VAL A 27 -1.44 -19.45 -1.83
N LEU A 28 -2.32 -19.01 -2.72
CA LEU A 28 -3.56 -19.71 -3.03
C LEU A 28 -3.31 -21.07 -3.68
N ILE A 29 -2.40 -21.15 -4.67
CA ILE A 29 -1.96 -22.43 -5.27
C ILE A 29 -1.42 -23.37 -4.19
N PHE A 30 -0.59 -22.86 -3.27
CA PHE A 30 -0.08 -23.65 -2.15
C PHE A 30 -1.21 -24.17 -1.24
N GLY A 31 -2.18 -23.33 -0.91
CA GLY A 31 -3.37 -23.72 -0.15
C GLY A 31 -4.19 -24.83 -0.84
N PHE A 32 -4.35 -24.76 -2.17
CA PHE A 32 -5.03 -25.81 -2.95
C PHE A 32 -4.25 -27.14 -2.97
N ILE A 33 -2.93 -27.10 -3.11
CA ILE A 33 -2.08 -28.30 -3.11
C ILE A 33 -2.18 -29.01 -1.74
N GLU A 34 -2.07 -28.27 -0.65
CA GLU A 34 -2.19 -28.81 0.71
C GLU A 34 -3.60 -29.33 1.00
N TYR A 35 -4.65 -28.65 0.53
CA TYR A 35 -6.02 -29.15 0.65
C TYR A 35 -6.20 -30.53 0.00
N LYS A 36 -5.67 -30.72 -1.22
CA LYS A 36 -5.72 -32.01 -1.92
C LYS A 36 -4.96 -33.11 -1.18
N GLN A 37 -3.92 -32.76 -0.44
CA GLN A 37 -3.06 -33.73 0.25
C GLN A 37 -3.57 -34.09 1.66
N LYS A 38 -3.84 -33.10 2.51
CA LYS A 38 -4.17 -33.31 3.94
C LYS A 38 -5.66 -33.15 4.26
N ARG A 39 -6.49 -32.74 3.30
CA ARG A 39 -7.91 -32.36 3.51
C ARG A 39 -8.12 -31.32 4.63
N THR A 40 -7.13 -30.47 4.88
CA THR A 40 -7.23 -29.42 5.90
C THR A 40 -7.96 -28.21 5.31
N CYS A 41 -9.28 -28.14 5.48
CA CYS A 41 -10.10 -26.99 5.03
C CYS A 41 -9.63 -25.65 5.63
N ASN A 42 -9.17 -25.66 6.90
CA ASN A 42 -8.81 -24.43 7.61
C ASN A 42 -7.70 -23.64 6.92
N LEU A 43 -6.67 -24.32 6.39
CA LEU A 43 -5.58 -23.67 5.67
C LEU A 43 -6.08 -23.02 4.37
N LEU A 44 -6.95 -23.72 3.63
CA LEU A 44 -7.52 -23.19 2.39
C LEU A 44 -8.35 -21.93 2.65
N ILE A 45 -9.14 -21.90 3.72
CA ILE A 45 -9.93 -20.73 4.12
C ILE A 45 -9.01 -19.56 4.47
N ILE A 46 -7.92 -19.78 5.22
CA ILE A 46 -6.97 -18.72 5.56
C ILE A 46 -6.28 -18.18 4.30
N CYS A 47 -5.84 -19.06 3.40
CA CYS A 47 -5.22 -18.67 2.13
C CYS A 47 -6.19 -17.90 1.22
N SER A 48 -7.46 -18.31 1.15
CA SER A 48 -8.47 -17.62 0.34
C SER A 48 -8.83 -16.26 0.92
N LEU A 49 -9.01 -16.15 2.25
CA LEU A 49 -9.24 -14.88 2.93
C LEU A 49 -8.06 -13.92 2.74
N TYR A 50 -6.83 -14.41 2.91
CA TYR A 50 -5.63 -13.63 2.64
C TYR A 50 -5.62 -13.11 1.20
N ALA A 51 -5.93 -13.97 0.22
CA ALA A 51 -5.97 -13.57 -1.18
C ALA A 51 -7.02 -12.49 -1.48
N VAL A 52 -8.21 -12.62 -0.92
CA VAL A 52 -9.28 -11.62 -1.04
C VAL A 52 -8.86 -10.29 -0.40
N ILE A 53 -8.26 -10.33 0.79
CA ILE A 53 -7.78 -9.12 1.48
C ILE A 53 -6.72 -8.40 0.64
N ILE A 54 -5.74 -9.13 0.10
CA ILE A 54 -4.71 -8.55 -0.76
C ILE A 54 -5.30 -7.94 -2.03
N LEU A 55 -6.26 -8.62 -2.68
CA LEU A 55 -6.97 -8.07 -3.83
C LEU A 55 -7.70 -6.77 -3.49
N LEU A 56 -8.40 -6.72 -2.35
CA LEU A 56 -9.07 -5.50 -1.89
C LEU A 56 -8.09 -4.36 -1.63
N ILE A 57 -6.97 -4.63 -0.97
CA ILE A 57 -5.91 -3.63 -0.72
C ILE A 57 -5.38 -3.08 -2.05
N CYS A 58 -5.14 -3.96 -3.04
CA CYS A 58 -4.66 -3.57 -4.35
C CYS A 58 -5.68 -2.72 -5.11
N LEU A 59 -6.97 -3.07 -5.05
CA LEU A 59 -8.04 -2.29 -5.67
C LEU A 59 -8.17 -0.91 -5.04
N VAL A 60 -8.22 -0.84 -3.71
CA VAL A 60 -8.30 0.43 -2.96
C VAL A 60 -7.07 1.29 -3.24
N GLY A 61 -5.89 0.69 -3.34
CA GLY A 61 -4.65 1.37 -3.64
C GLY A 61 -4.62 1.95 -5.05
N CYS A 62 -5.01 1.18 -6.06
CA CYS A 62 -5.20 1.65 -7.44
C CYS A 62 -6.22 2.80 -7.52
N LEU A 63 -7.36 2.67 -6.82
CA LEU A 63 -8.37 3.73 -6.76
C LEU A 63 -7.83 5.01 -6.11
N GLY A 64 -7.02 4.89 -5.06
CA GLY A 64 -6.35 6.02 -4.41
C GLY A 64 -5.45 6.80 -5.36
N VAL A 65 -4.67 6.10 -6.19
CA VAL A 65 -3.79 6.72 -7.20
C VAL A 65 -4.60 7.36 -8.33
N ILE A 66 -5.65 6.70 -8.82
CA ILE A 66 -6.50 7.25 -9.91
C ILE A 66 -7.25 8.50 -9.46
N LYS A 67 -7.80 8.49 -8.25
CA LYS A 67 -8.56 9.62 -7.67
C LYS A 67 -7.68 10.67 -6.99
N GLU A 68 -6.36 10.52 -7.03
CA GLU A 68 -5.39 11.38 -6.35
C GLU A 68 -5.75 11.64 -4.88
N ASN A 69 -6.22 10.61 -4.18
CA ASN A 69 -6.65 10.72 -2.79
C ASN A 69 -5.56 10.18 -1.84
N ALA A 70 -4.91 11.11 -1.13
CA ALA A 70 -3.79 10.83 -0.23
C ALA A 70 -4.13 9.79 0.85
N THR A 71 -5.36 9.81 1.38
CA THR A 71 -5.77 8.93 2.48
C THR A 71 -5.78 7.46 2.06
N PHE A 72 -6.28 7.14 0.86
CA PHE A 72 -6.29 5.77 0.35
C PHE A 72 -4.88 5.26 0.04
N ILE A 73 -4.02 6.13 -0.51
CA ILE A 73 -2.63 5.79 -0.82
C ILE A 73 -1.87 5.53 0.50
N ARG A 74 -2.04 6.39 1.51
CA ARG A 74 -1.36 6.26 2.80
C ARG A 74 -1.69 4.96 3.53
N SER A 75 -2.97 4.59 3.61
CA SER A 75 -3.38 3.35 4.29
C SER A 75 -2.88 2.10 3.57
N THR A 76 -2.93 2.10 2.24
CA THR A 76 -2.52 0.94 1.43
C THR A 76 -1.02 0.74 1.41
N ILE A 77 -0.21 1.81 1.37
CA ILE A 77 1.26 1.72 1.50
C ILE A 77 1.65 1.04 2.81
N ILE A 78 1.07 1.44 3.94
CA ILE A 78 1.42 0.84 5.24
C ILE A 78 1.09 -0.66 5.24
N LEU A 79 -0.08 -1.05 4.72
CA LEU A 79 -0.46 -2.45 4.61
C LEU A 79 0.48 -3.24 3.66
N LEU A 80 0.91 -2.65 2.55
CA LEU A 80 1.88 -3.27 1.63
C LEU A 80 3.27 -3.44 2.27
N ILE A 81 3.73 -2.46 3.05
CA ILE A 81 4.99 -2.56 3.80
C ILE A 81 4.91 -3.73 4.77
N VAL A 82 3.85 -3.81 5.57
CA VAL A 82 3.64 -4.91 6.52
C VAL A 82 3.59 -6.26 5.78
N ASN A 83 2.87 -6.33 4.67
CA ASN A 83 2.79 -7.54 3.86
C ASN A 83 4.17 -7.98 3.32
N ASN A 84 4.97 -7.05 2.82
CA ASN A 84 6.31 -7.34 2.33
C ASN A 84 7.27 -7.76 3.47
N ILE A 85 7.13 -7.20 4.67
CA ILE A 85 7.89 -7.66 5.85
C ILE A 85 7.55 -9.11 6.18
N ILE A 86 6.24 -9.44 6.28
CA ILE A 86 5.78 -10.81 6.57
C ILE A 86 6.30 -11.78 5.50
N MET A 87 6.16 -11.44 4.21
CA MET A 87 6.66 -12.25 3.11
C MET A 87 8.19 -12.42 3.15
N THR A 88 8.92 -11.37 3.53
CA THR A 88 10.38 -11.44 3.71
C THR A 88 10.74 -12.43 4.84
N MET A 89 10.02 -12.42 5.95
CA MET A 89 10.25 -13.38 7.03
C MET A 89 9.96 -14.81 6.58
N LEU A 90 8.82 -15.05 5.92
CA LEU A 90 8.43 -16.37 5.41
C LEU A 90 9.44 -16.92 4.41
N ILE A 91 9.89 -16.11 3.44
CA ILE A 91 10.87 -16.57 2.45
C ILE A 91 12.26 -16.77 3.06
N THR A 92 12.63 -15.99 4.08
CA THR A 92 13.88 -16.18 4.81
C THR A 92 13.87 -17.50 5.57
N PHE A 93 12.76 -17.85 6.24
CA PHE A 93 12.61 -19.17 6.87
C PHE A 93 12.73 -20.30 5.83
N LEU A 94 12.06 -20.18 4.69
CA LEU A 94 12.19 -21.16 3.61
C LEU A 94 13.64 -21.28 3.10
N LEU A 95 14.34 -20.15 2.95
CA LEU A 95 15.74 -20.14 2.51
C LEU A 95 16.65 -20.86 3.52
N ILE A 96 16.46 -20.61 4.82
CA ILE A 96 17.19 -21.29 5.89
C ILE A 96 16.92 -22.81 5.85
N ASP A 97 15.66 -23.22 5.68
CA ASP A 97 15.28 -24.63 5.59
C ASP A 97 15.93 -25.33 4.39
N VAL A 98 16.00 -24.66 3.23
CA VAL A 98 16.66 -25.16 2.01
C VAL A 98 18.19 -25.27 2.19
N LEU A 99 18.81 -24.35 2.94
CA LEU A 99 20.27 -24.28 3.08
C LEU A 99 20.83 -25.19 4.18
N HIS A 100 20.20 -25.21 5.36
CA HIS A 100 20.80 -25.76 6.57
C HIS A 100 20.17 -27.10 7.00
N SER A 101 18.87 -27.28 6.80
CA SER A 101 18.13 -28.42 7.39
C SER A 101 17.00 -28.94 6.49
N PRO A 102 17.30 -29.50 5.30
CA PRO A 102 16.25 -30.06 4.44
C PRO A 102 15.48 -31.21 5.11
N HIS A 103 16.09 -31.82 6.14
CA HIS A 103 15.54 -32.94 6.89
C HIS A 103 14.40 -32.56 7.85
N VAL A 104 14.30 -31.29 8.28
CA VAL A 104 13.24 -30.84 9.20
C VAL A 104 11.88 -30.86 8.50
N VAL A 105 11.88 -30.48 7.22
CA VAL A 105 10.70 -30.43 6.34
C VAL A 105 10.20 -31.84 5.98
N THR A 106 11.13 -32.78 5.76
CA THR A 106 10.76 -34.19 5.54
C THR A 106 10.22 -34.83 6.82
N LEU A 107 10.79 -34.52 7.99
CA LEU A 107 10.32 -35.04 9.27
C LEU A 107 8.93 -34.53 9.65
N HIS A 108 8.61 -33.26 9.35
CA HIS A 108 7.31 -32.66 9.67
C HIS A 108 6.16 -33.04 8.71
N LYS A 109 6.36 -33.96 7.75
CA LYS A 109 5.38 -34.26 6.68
C LYS A 109 4.82 -32.97 6.06
N ALA A 110 5.69 -32.03 5.69
CA ALA A 110 5.27 -30.81 5.01
C ALA A 110 4.62 -31.11 3.63
N SER A 111 4.00 -30.09 3.01
CA SER A 111 3.46 -30.16 1.64
C SER A 111 4.41 -30.84 0.68
N LYS A 112 3.91 -31.64 -0.27
CA LYS A 112 4.72 -32.16 -1.39
C LYS A 112 5.49 -31.05 -2.12
N PHE A 113 4.89 -29.86 -2.22
CA PHE A 113 5.56 -28.71 -2.85
C PHE A 113 6.75 -28.24 -2.02
N LEU A 114 6.58 -28.03 -0.71
CA LEU A 114 7.68 -27.61 0.16
C LEU A 114 8.79 -28.67 0.20
N GLN A 115 8.40 -29.96 0.27
CA GLN A 115 9.34 -31.07 0.21
C GLN A 115 10.13 -31.09 -1.10
N PHE A 116 9.46 -30.91 -2.24
CA PHE A 116 10.13 -30.84 -3.55
C PHE A 116 11.13 -29.68 -3.61
N MET A 117 10.72 -28.50 -3.15
CA MET A 117 11.55 -27.29 -3.15
C MET A 117 12.79 -27.42 -2.25
N VAL A 118 12.65 -28.12 -1.14
CA VAL A 118 13.71 -28.34 -0.16
C VAL A 118 14.62 -29.51 -0.54
N GLN A 119 14.09 -30.55 -1.20
CA GLN A 119 14.87 -31.65 -1.75
C GLN A 119 15.70 -31.21 -2.96
N ASP A 120 15.08 -30.50 -3.91
CA ASP A 120 15.77 -29.95 -5.08
C ASP A 120 16.33 -28.55 -4.77
N LYS A 121 17.50 -28.52 -4.12
CA LYS A 121 18.19 -27.29 -3.70
C LYS A 121 18.26 -26.21 -4.79
N LYS A 122 18.45 -26.59 -6.06
CA LYS A 122 18.49 -25.65 -7.19
C LYS A 122 17.15 -24.95 -7.42
N VAL A 123 16.04 -25.71 -7.36
CA VAL A 123 14.68 -25.17 -7.56
C VAL A 123 14.28 -24.31 -6.38
N GLY A 124 14.57 -24.77 -5.15
CA GLY A 124 14.36 -24.01 -3.92
C GLY A 124 15.07 -22.65 -3.95
N LEU A 125 16.36 -22.63 -4.30
CA LEU A 125 17.14 -21.39 -4.40
C LEU A 125 16.63 -20.45 -5.50
N LEU A 126 16.26 -20.98 -6.67
CA LEU A 126 15.73 -20.17 -7.77
C LEU A 126 14.40 -19.51 -7.43
N PHE A 127 13.52 -20.23 -6.73
CA PHE A 127 12.28 -19.67 -6.21
C PHE A 127 12.52 -18.64 -5.10
N CYS A 128 13.37 -18.93 -4.12
CA CYS A 128 13.71 -17.94 -3.10
C CYS A 128 14.27 -16.67 -3.73
N SER A 129 15.19 -16.79 -4.70
CA SER A 129 15.77 -15.66 -5.42
C SER A 129 14.72 -14.86 -6.22
N SER A 130 13.77 -15.52 -6.88
CA SER A 130 12.72 -14.83 -7.65
C SER A 130 11.78 -14.05 -6.73
N ILE A 131 11.38 -14.63 -5.59
CA ILE A 131 10.55 -13.95 -4.59
C ILE A 131 11.32 -12.79 -3.96
N TYR A 132 12.59 -12.96 -3.58
CA TYR A 132 13.41 -11.85 -3.06
C TYR A 132 13.53 -10.71 -4.06
N SER A 133 13.71 -11.01 -5.34
CA SER A 133 13.79 -9.99 -6.40
C SER A 133 12.47 -9.23 -6.51
N LEU A 134 11.33 -9.92 -6.48
CA LEU A 134 10.01 -9.28 -6.47
C LEU A 134 9.80 -8.41 -5.22
N ILE A 135 10.25 -8.84 -4.05
CA ILE A 135 10.16 -8.08 -2.80
C ILE A 135 10.99 -6.80 -2.92
N PHE A 136 12.23 -6.92 -3.42
CA PHE A 136 13.11 -5.78 -3.65
C PHE A 136 12.47 -4.76 -4.61
N PHE A 137 11.95 -5.21 -5.75
CA PHE A 137 11.23 -4.34 -6.68
C PHE A 137 10.00 -3.70 -6.03
N SER A 138 9.25 -4.44 -5.20
CA SER A 138 8.13 -3.90 -4.45
C SER A 138 8.57 -2.75 -3.54
N PHE A 139 9.69 -2.88 -2.82
CA PHE A 139 10.25 -1.78 -2.02
C PHE A 139 10.66 -0.57 -2.88
N CYS A 140 11.28 -0.77 -4.04
CA CYS A 140 11.63 0.33 -4.95
C CYS A 140 10.39 1.08 -5.45
N PHE A 141 9.31 0.38 -5.81
CA PHE A 141 8.07 1.03 -6.24
C PHE A 141 7.30 1.65 -5.08
N MET A 142 7.31 1.04 -3.88
CA MET A 142 6.74 1.65 -2.67
C MET A 142 7.42 2.97 -2.35
N TRP A 143 8.75 3.05 -2.50
CA TRP A 143 9.48 4.31 -2.36
C TRP A 143 8.95 5.37 -3.33
N THR A 144 8.83 5.03 -4.61
CA THR A 144 8.33 5.94 -5.65
C THR A 144 6.91 6.44 -5.37
N ILE A 145 6.02 5.57 -4.87
CA ILE A 145 4.66 5.96 -4.47
C ILE A 145 4.66 6.76 -3.16
N GLY A 146 5.60 6.49 -2.26
CA GLY A 146 5.82 7.29 -1.05
C GLY A 146 6.22 8.73 -1.37
N ASP A 147 7.15 8.93 -2.30
CA ASP A 147 7.51 10.28 -2.78
C ASP A 147 6.33 11.00 -3.43
N TYR A 148 5.49 10.26 -4.17
CA TYR A 148 4.26 10.80 -4.75
C TYR A 148 3.25 11.23 -3.66
N LEU A 149 3.08 10.40 -2.62
CA LEU A 149 2.23 10.73 -1.47
C LEU A 149 2.72 11.98 -0.75
N ALA A 150 4.03 12.11 -0.51
CA ALA A 150 4.61 13.30 0.11
C ALA A 150 4.36 14.57 -0.71
N GLN A 151 4.43 14.49 -2.04
CA GLN A 151 4.09 15.61 -2.92
C GLN A 151 2.60 15.96 -2.87
N LEU A 152 1.73 14.96 -2.78
CA LEU A 152 0.29 15.17 -2.68
C LEU A 152 -0.09 15.81 -1.34
N ASP A 153 0.50 15.34 -0.23
CA ASP A 153 0.30 15.90 1.10
C ASP A 153 0.80 17.36 1.20
N ALA A 154 1.96 17.66 0.59
CA ALA A 154 2.45 19.03 0.51
C ALA A 154 1.50 19.95 -0.27
N ARG A 155 0.88 19.47 -1.34
CA ARG A 155 -0.11 20.24 -2.11
C ARG A 155 -1.38 20.49 -1.32
N LEU A 156 -1.92 19.47 -0.66
CA LEU A 156 -3.13 19.61 0.18
C LEU A 156 -2.88 20.61 1.31
N CYS A 157 -1.73 20.53 1.97
CA CYS A 157 -1.36 21.48 3.03
C CYS A 157 -1.26 22.92 2.51
N LEU A 158 -0.67 23.13 1.33
CA LEU A 158 -0.60 24.45 0.71
C LEU A 158 -1.98 25.00 0.30
N GLU A 159 -2.87 24.15 -0.18
CA GLU A 159 -4.25 24.54 -0.52
C GLU A 159 -5.03 24.93 0.73
N ASP A 160 -4.92 24.15 1.81
CA ASP A 160 -5.55 24.47 3.09
C ASP A 160 -5.02 25.79 3.67
N LEU A 161 -3.70 26.03 3.60
CA LEU A 161 -3.11 27.30 4.02
C LEU A 161 -3.59 28.47 3.17
N ARG A 162 -3.70 28.27 1.85
CA ARG A 162 -4.19 29.30 0.93
C ARG A 162 -5.66 29.64 1.19
N GLN A 163 -6.52 28.64 1.35
CA GLN A 163 -7.93 28.84 1.71
C GLN A 163 -8.06 29.54 3.07
N SER A 164 -7.26 29.13 4.05
CA SER A 164 -7.21 29.77 5.37
C SER A 164 -6.80 31.24 5.26
N HIS A 165 -5.76 31.53 4.49
CA HIS A 165 -5.28 32.89 4.24
C HIS A 165 -6.34 33.75 3.52
N ASP A 166 -6.98 33.24 2.48
CA ASP A 166 -8.02 33.94 1.73
C ASP A 166 -9.26 34.19 2.62
N SER A 167 -9.63 33.22 3.47
CA SER A 167 -10.71 33.39 4.45
C SER A 167 -10.39 34.48 5.48
N LEU A 168 -9.14 34.55 5.96
CA LEU A 168 -8.66 35.59 6.87
C LEU A 168 -8.65 36.95 6.19
N GLN A 169 -8.20 37.03 4.93
CA GLN A 169 -8.19 38.27 4.16
C GLN A 169 -9.62 38.78 3.90
N ASN A 170 -10.54 37.88 3.57
CA ASN A 170 -11.96 38.21 3.38
C ASN A 170 -12.63 38.67 4.68
N LYS A 171 -12.33 38.02 5.82
CA LYS A 171 -12.77 38.49 7.15
C LYS A 171 -12.19 39.86 7.49
N ARG A 172 -10.90 40.11 7.20
CA ARG A 172 -10.27 41.42 7.39
C ARG A 172 -10.93 42.51 6.54
N LYS A 173 -11.24 42.24 5.27
CA LYS A 173 -11.98 43.17 4.39
C LYS A 173 -13.39 43.47 4.92
N LYS A 174 -14.12 42.44 5.36
CA LYS A 174 -15.47 42.59 5.92
C LYS A 174 -15.47 43.38 7.23
N ASN A 175 -14.51 43.13 8.13
CA ASN A 175 -14.39 43.89 9.37
C ASN A 175 -14.01 45.35 9.13
N LYS A 176 -13.13 45.65 8.16
CA LYS A 176 -12.84 47.04 7.76
C LYS A 176 -14.10 47.75 7.24
N HIS A 177 -14.93 47.07 6.47
CA HIS A 177 -16.20 47.62 6.00
C HIS A 177 -17.21 47.81 7.13
N LEU A 178 -17.28 46.89 8.09
CA LEU A 178 -18.17 47.01 9.25
C LEU A 178 -17.76 48.16 10.18
N SER A 179 -16.45 48.36 10.40
CA SER A 179 -15.94 49.51 11.17
C SER A 179 -16.12 50.84 10.45
N LEU A 180 -16.16 50.84 9.11
CA LEU A 180 -16.52 52.04 8.36
C LEU A 180 -18.03 52.34 8.52
N GLY A 181 -18.88 51.32 8.46
CA GLY A 181 -20.34 51.47 8.56
C GLY A 181 -20.90 51.70 9.97
N THR A 182 -20.14 51.39 11.04
CA THR A 182 -20.58 51.67 12.43
C THR A 182 -20.27 53.08 12.90
N ASN A 183 -19.45 53.84 12.16
CA ASN A 183 -19.31 55.27 12.42
C ASN A 183 -20.52 56.06 11.93
N ASP A 184 -21.24 55.59 10.90
CA ASP A 184 -22.41 56.29 10.39
C ASP A 184 -23.63 56.15 11.32
N GLU A 185 -23.85 55.01 11.98
CA GLU A 185 -25.02 54.84 12.86
C GLU A 185 -24.95 55.62 14.18
N LYS A 186 -23.76 56.01 14.64
CA LYS A 186 -23.64 56.91 15.81
C LYS A 186 -23.86 58.38 15.49
N GLU A 187 -23.76 58.76 14.22
CA GLU A 187 -23.95 60.16 13.81
C GLU A 187 -25.43 60.54 13.64
N TYR A 188 -26.33 59.57 13.43
CA TYR A 188 -27.77 59.84 13.29
C TYR A 188 -28.56 59.87 14.60
N LEU A 189 -27.98 59.44 15.74
CA LEU A 189 -28.68 59.48 17.04
C LEU A 189 -28.42 60.76 17.85
N ILE A 190 -27.66 61.72 17.32
CA ILE A 190 -27.55 63.07 17.90
C ILE A 190 -27.98 64.08 16.84
N LYS A 191 -29.25 64.00 16.45
CA LYS A 191 -29.90 65.07 15.70
C LYS A 191 -31.39 65.14 16.01
N VAL A 192 -31.73 65.44 17.27
CA VAL A 192 -32.93 66.18 17.67
C VAL A 192 -32.54 67.09 18.83
#